data_AF-A0A9E5V6A3-F1
#
_entry.id   AF-A0A9E5V6A3-F1
#
_cell.length_a   1.000
_cell.length_b   1.000
_cell.length_c   1.000
_cell.angle_alpha   90.00
_cell.angle_beta   90.00
_cell.angle_gamma   90.00
#
_symmetry.space_group_name_H-M   'P 1'
#
loop_
_entity.id
_entity.type
_entity.pdbx_description
1 polymer ?
#
loop_
_entity_poly.entity_id
_entity_poly.type
_entity_poly.pdbx_seq_one_letter_code
_entity_poly.pdbx_strand_id
1 'polypeptide(L)'
;IDIEDLLGARQVGLFQKENYGGFQQGRFPQAESPAAINQLLTIDPLASLQIPSWQEHHLNILLRELHRIGKEHFGNATFTERVMDALEDMPAKDRMQFLGWMKQSPNGKDWL
;
A
#
# COMPACT_ATOMS: atom_id res chain seq x y z
N ILE A 1 5.47 -15.32 -4.41
CA ILE A 1 4.02 -15.34 -4.71
C ILE A 1 3.77 -14.10 -5.52
N ASP A 2 3.41 -14.28 -6.79
CA ASP A 2 3.02 -13.19 -7.66
C ASP A 2 1.60 -12.72 -7.29
N ILE A 3 1.25 -11.46 -7.58
CA ILE A 3 -0.13 -10.99 -7.41
C ILE A 3 -1.10 -11.77 -8.30
N GLU A 4 -0.61 -12.30 -9.42
CA GLU A 4 -1.36 -13.23 -10.27
C GLU A 4 -1.71 -14.55 -9.57
N ASP A 5 -0.82 -15.06 -8.71
CA ASP A 5 -1.10 -16.27 -7.92
C ASP A 5 -2.20 -16.02 -6.87
N LEU A 6 -2.36 -14.76 -6.42
CA LEU A 6 -3.34 -14.37 -5.40
C LEU A 6 -4.71 -14.01 -5.97
N LEU A 7 -4.73 -13.36 -7.14
CA LEU A 7 -5.96 -12.79 -7.73
C LEU A 7 -6.44 -13.54 -8.97
N GLY A 8 -5.54 -14.28 -9.64
CA GLY A 8 -5.77 -14.86 -10.94
C GLY A 8 -5.66 -13.83 -12.08
N ALA A 9 -5.20 -14.29 -13.25
CA ALA A 9 -4.87 -13.46 -14.42
C ALA A 9 -5.93 -12.40 -14.80
N ARG A 10 -7.23 -12.70 -14.62
CA ARG A 10 -8.32 -11.77 -14.96
C ARG A 10 -8.47 -10.62 -13.98
N GLN A 11 -8.21 -10.85 -12.69
CA GLN A 11 -8.36 -9.83 -11.65
C GLN A 11 -7.11 -8.95 -11.53
N VAL A 12 -5.93 -9.45 -11.94
CA VAL A 12 -4.68 -8.67 -11.94
C VAL A 12 -4.81 -7.36 -12.73
N GLY A 13 -5.38 -7.42 -13.94
CA GLY A 13 -5.55 -6.22 -14.76
C GLY A 13 -6.50 -5.19 -14.14
N LEU A 14 -7.56 -5.65 -13.47
CA LEU A 14 -8.50 -4.78 -12.74
C LEU A 14 -7.82 -4.15 -11.52
N PHE A 15 -7.13 -4.97 -10.73
CA PHE A 15 -6.37 -4.54 -9.55
C PHE A 15 -5.32 -3.48 -9.89
N GLN A 16 -4.53 -3.69 -10.97
CA GLN A 16 -3.54 -2.72 -11.43
C GLN A 16 -4.17 -1.40 -11.87
N LYS A 17 -5.30 -1.46 -12.57
CA LYS A 17 -6.03 -0.27 -13.02
C LYS A 17 -6.60 0.52 -11.83
N GLU A 18 -7.14 -0.15 -10.84
CA GLU A 18 -7.70 0.49 -9.64
C GLU A 18 -6.62 1.09 -8.76
N ASN A 19 -5.48 0.40 -8.61
CA ASN A 19 -4.30 0.97 -7.98
C ASN A 19 -3.89 2.26 -8.68
N TYR A 20 -3.72 2.22 -10.00
CA TYR A 20 -3.38 3.41 -10.79
C TYR A 20 -4.37 4.57 -10.56
N GLY A 21 -5.67 4.26 -10.50
CA GLY A 21 -6.71 5.24 -10.18
C GLY A 21 -6.51 5.92 -8.82
N GLY A 22 -6.11 5.17 -7.79
CA GLY A 22 -5.84 5.71 -6.45
C GLY A 22 -4.68 6.72 -6.44
N PHE A 23 -3.57 6.40 -7.11
CA PHE A 23 -2.42 7.31 -7.22
C PHE A 23 -2.76 8.58 -8.03
N GLN A 24 -3.53 8.46 -9.10
CA GLN A 24 -4.00 9.62 -9.87
C GLN A 24 -4.89 10.55 -9.05
N GLN A 25 -5.86 9.99 -8.32
CA GLN A 25 -6.78 10.77 -7.49
C GLN A 25 -6.02 11.57 -6.41
N GLY A 26 -5.01 10.95 -5.80
CA GLY A 26 -4.19 11.61 -4.79
C GLY A 26 -3.07 12.49 -5.33
N ARG A 27 -2.90 12.60 -6.66
CA ARG A 27 -1.84 13.37 -7.32
C ARG A 27 -0.45 13.06 -6.76
N PHE A 28 -0.15 11.77 -6.62
CA PHE A 28 1.09 11.32 -5.99
C PHE A 28 2.30 11.75 -6.81
N PRO A 29 3.29 12.44 -6.19
CA PRO A 29 4.56 12.71 -6.83
C PRO A 29 5.24 11.40 -7.27
N GLN A 30 5.81 11.40 -8.48
CA GLN A 30 6.56 10.27 -9.05
C GLN A 30 5.70 9.02 -9.31
N ALA A 31 4.38 9.18 -9.39
CA ALA A 31 3.40 8.11 -9.64
C ALA A 31 2.38 8.50 -10.73
N GLU A 32 2.77 9.38 -11.65
CA GLU A 32 1.86 9.99 -12.63
C GLU A 32 1.52 9.05 -13.81
N SER A 33 2.31 7.99 -14.01
CA SER A 33 2.13 7.01 -15.11
C SER A 33 2.11 5.57 -14.59
N PRO A 34 1.46 4.62 -15.31
CA PRO A 34 1.47 3.22 -14.92
C PRO A 34 2.88 2.64 -14.77
N ALA A 35 3.82 3.08 -15.62
CA ALA A 35 5.22 2.68 -15.54
C ALA A 35 5.90 3.20 -14.26
N ALA A 36 5.64 4.44 -13.87
CA ALA A 36 6.18 5.02 -12.63
C ALA A 36 5.64 4.32 -11.38
N ILE A 37 4.34 3.97 -11.37
CA ILE A 37 3.75 3.18 -10.28
C ILE A 37 4.36 1.77 -10.24
N ASN A 38 4.49 1.11 -11.38
CA ASN A 38 5.10 -0.22 -11.43
C ASN A 38 6.55 -0.18 -10.92
N GLN A 39 7.31 0.86 -11.27
CA GLN A 39 8.63 1.08 -10.72
C GLN A 39 8.60 1.26 -9.20
N LEU A 40 7.69 2.06 -8.65
CA LEU A 40 7.52 2.23 -7.20
C LEU A 40 7.17 0.92 -6.47
N LEU A 41 6.37 0.05 -7.09
CA LEU A 41 5.94 -1.21 -6.50
C LEU A 41 7.01 -2.33 -6.59
N THR A 42 7.97 -2.19 -7.49
CA THR A 42 9.00 -3.21 -7.77
C THR A 42 10.39 -2.83 -7.29
N ILE A 43 10.60 -1.57 -6.91
CA ILE A 43 11.89 -1.11 -6.40
C ILE A 43 12.14 -1.71 -5.02
N ASP A 44 13.38 -2.14 -4.77
CA ASP A 44 13.82 -2.46 -3.42
C ASP A 44 14.04 -1.13 -2.67
N PRO A 45 13.19 -0.81 -1.66
CA PRO A 45 13.30 0.44 -0.92
C PRO A 45 14.54 0.51 -0.03
N LEU A 46 15.19 -0.64 0.26
CA LEU A 46 16.44 -0.70 1.01
C LEU A 46 17.66 -0.52 0.09
N ALA A 47 17.54 -0.86 -1.20
CA ALA A 47 18.58 -0.64 -2.19
C ALA A 47 18.50 0.75 -2.86
N SER A 48 17.33 1.39 -2.87
CA SER A 48 17.11 2.71 -3.47
C SER A 48 16.91 3.79 -2.42
N LEU A 49 17.80 4.79 -2.41
CA LEU A 49 17.70 5.97 -1.54
C LEU A 49 16.62 6.98 -1.99
N GLN A 50 15.96 6.76 -3.13
CA GLN A 50 14.95 7.71 -3.63
C GLN A 50 13.58 7.40 -3.02
N ILE A 51 13.43 7.80 -1.76
CA ILE A 51 12.12 7.87 -1.11
C ILE A 51 11.34 9.00 -1.80
N PRO A 52 10.12 8.72 -2.31
CA PRO A 52 9.36 9.76 -2.95
C PRO A 52 8.94 10.84 -1.96
N SER A 53 8.80 12.09 -2.42
CA SER A 53 8.49 13.25 -1.56
C SER A 53 7.00 13.28 -1.14
N TRP A 54 6.49 12.13 -0.69
CA TRP A 54 5.11 11.95 -0.27
C TRP A 54 4.88 12.61 1.09
N GLN A 55 3.91 13.50 1.10
CA GLN A 55 3.37 14.09 2.32
C GLN A 55 2.35 13.16 2.99
N GLU A 56 2.03 13.42 4.25
CA GLU A 56 1.09 12.62 5.06
C GLU A 56 -0.26 12.37 4.38
N HIS A 57 -0.79 13.36 3.66
CA HIS A 57 -2.03 13.18 2.90
C HIS A 57 -1.95 12.06 1.87
N HIS A 58 -0.81 11.91 1.17
CA HIS A 58 -0.61 10.82 0.21
C HIS A 58 -0.60 9.47 0.91
N LEU A 59 0.08 9.35 2.06
CA LEU A 59 0.07 8.12 2.86
C LEU A 59 -1.35 7.74 3.30
N ASN A 60 -2.14 8.74 3.71
CA ASN A 60 -3.54 8.52 4.06
C ASN A 60 -4.40 8.10 2.87
N ILE A 61 -4.18 8.66 1.68
CA ILE A 61 -4.88 8.19 0.47
C ILE A 61 -4.47 6.75 0.15
N LEU A 62 -3.17 6.45 0.20
CA LEU A 62 -2.63 5.13 -0.14
C LEU A 62 -3.23 4.05 0.76
N LEU A 63 -3.20 4.25 2.08
CA LEU A 63 -3.76 3.30 3.04
C LEU A 63 -5.27 3.09 2.84
N ARG A 64 -6.01 4.16 2.51
CA ARG A 64 -7.45 4.05 2.24
C ARG A 64 -7.72 3.25 0.96
N GLU A 65 -7.03 3.57 -0.14
CA GLU A 65 -7.24 2.90 -1.42
C GLU A 65 -6.78 1.45 -1.38
N LEU A 66 -5.63 1.15 -0.76
CA LEU A 66 -5.16 -0.23 -0.60
C LEU A 66 -6.14 -1.08 0.21
N HIS A 67 -6.68 -0.54 1.31
CA HIS A 67 -7.67 -1.27 2.09
C HIS A 67 -8.96 -1.51 1.29
N ARG A 68 -9.46 -0.48 0.60
CA ARG A 68 -10.66 -0.58 -0.26
C ARG A 68 -10.49 -1.62 -1.37
N ILE A 69 -9.41 -1.50 -2.15
CA ILE A 69 -9.12 -2.41 -3.28
C ILE A 69 -8.89 -3.82 -2.76
N GLY A 70 -8.07 -4.00 -1.72
CA GLY A 70 -7.82 -5.31 -1.12
C GLY A 70 -9.13 -5.98 -0.68
N LYS A 71 -10.00 -5.24 0.00
CA LYS A 71 -11.30 -5.76 0.45
C LYS A 71 -12.23 -6.11 -0.72
N GLU A 72 -12.25 -5.31 -1.77
CA GLU A 72 -13.05 -5.58 -2.98
C GLU A 72 -12.57 -6.85 -3.70
N HIS A 73 -11.26 -7.06 -3.81
CA HIS A 73 -10.68 -8.20 -4.52
C HIS A 73 -10.68 -9.51 -3.71
N PHE A 74 -10.41 -9.44 -2.39
CA PHE A 74 -10.38 -10.62 -1.51
C PHE A 74 -11.73 -10.94 -0.87
N GLY A 75 -12.71 -10.03 -0.97
CA GLY A 75 -14.04 -10.17 -0.39
C GLY A 75 -14.09 -9.99 1.14
N ASN A 76 -12.95 -9.72 1.79
CA ASN A 76 -12.83 -9.49 3.22
C ASN A 76 -11.59 -8.62 3.53
N ALA A 77 -11.40 -8.27 4.80
CA ALA A 77 -10.25 -7.49 5.26
C ALA A 77 -9.21 -8.32 6.05
N THR A 78 -9.24 -9.66 6.00
CA THR A 78 -8.33 -10.49 6.82
C THR A 78 -6.86 -10.36 6.40
N PHE A 79 -6.59 -9.76 5.25
CA PHE A 79 -5.23 -9.44 4.83
C PHE A 79 -4.56 -8.43 5.77
N THR A 80 -5.32 -7.60 6.51
CA THR A 80 -4.73 -6.63 7.45
C THR A 80 -3.99 -7.33 8.57
N GLU A 81 -4.52 -8.45 9.09
CA GLU A 81 -3.84 -9.28 10.10
C GLU A 81 -2.46 -9.73 9.61
N ARG A 82 -2.39 -10.26 8.38
CA ARG A 82 -1.12 -10.69 7.79
C ARG A 82 -0.14 -9.53 7.54
N VAL A 83 -0.66 -8.34 7.22
CA VAL A 83 0.16 -7.12 7.10
C VAL A 83 0.72 -6.72 8.45
N MET A 84 -0.08 -6.84 9.52
CA MET A 84 0.35 -6.55 10.89
C MET A 84 1.40 -7.55 11.38
N ASP A 85 1.24 -8.83 11.06
CA ASP A 85 2.24 -9.87 11.35
C ASP A 85 3.56 -9.58 10.64
N ALA A 86 3.54 -9.09 9.39
CA ALA A 86 4.75 -8.72 8.66
C ALA A 86 5.50 -7.54 9.28
N LEU A 87 4.84 -6.71 10.11
CA LEU A 87 5.52 -5.66 10.88
C LEU A 87 6.36 -6.24 12.00
N GLU A 88 6.17 -7.51 12.39
CA GLU A 88 6.95 -8.13 13.46
C GLU A 88 8.45 -8.23 13.11
N ASP A 89 8.77 -8.32 11.82
CA ASP A 89 10.14 -8.35 11.30
C ASP A 89 10.86 -7.00 11.41
N MET A 90 10.14 -5.90 11.69
CA MET A 90 10.74 -4.58 11.88
C MET A 90 11.46 -4.48 13.23
N PRO A 91 12.56 -3.70 13.32
CA PRO A 91 13.15 -3.34 14.60
C PRO A 91 12.10 -2.76 15.56
N ALA A 92 12.13 -3.19 16.82
CA ALA A 92 11.07 -2.88 17.80
C ALA A 92 10.77 -1.37 17.93
N LYS A 93 11.80 -0.52 17.81
CA LYS A 93 11.67 0.94 17.85
C LYS A 93 10.89 1.47 16.64
N ASP A 94 11.22 1.01 15.44
CA ASP A 94 10.60 1.46 14.19
C ASP A 94 9.15 0.98 14.14
N ARG A 95 8.91 -0.27 14.56
CA ARG A 95 7.56 -0.83 14.72
C ARG A 95 6.70 0.01 15.66
N MET A 96 7.25 0.38 16.83
CA MET A 96 6.53 1.20 17.80
C MET A 96 6.18 2.58 17.24
N GLN A 97 7.12 3.20 16.51
CA GLN A 97 6.90 4.49 15.87
C GLN A 97 5.82 4.40 14.77
N PHE A 98 5.89 3.39 13.92
CA PHE A 98 4.90 3.15 12.86
C PHE A 98 3.50 2.92 13.45
N LEU A 99 3.36 2.03 14.43
CA LEU A 99 2.08 1.76 15.09
C LEU A 99 1.54 2.98 15.86
N GLY A 100 2.42 3.79 16.45
CA GLY A 100 2.06 5.05 17.09
C GLY A 100 1.46 6.05 16.10
N TRP A 101 2.07 6.19 14.93
CA TRP A 101 1.55 7.00 13.84
C TRP A 101 0.22 6.43 13.30
N MET A 102 0.15 5.12 13.09
CA MET A 102 -1.01 4.46 12.49
C MET A 102 -2.26 4.58 13.38
N LYS A 103 -2.11 4.51 14.71
CA LYS A 103 -3.18 4.80 15.69
C LYS A 103 -3.75 6.21 15.60
N GLN A 104 -2.98 7.18 15.11
CA GLN A 104 -3.38 8.57 14.96
C GLN A 104 -3.86 8.89 13.54
N SER A 105 -3.54 8.02 12.57
CA SER A 105 -3.96 8.18 11.18
C SER A 105 -5.48 8.07 11.04
N PRO A 106 -6.11 8.87 10.17
CA PRO A 106 -7.54 8.75 9.85
C PRO A 106 -7.99 7.34 9.46
N ASN A 107 -7.10 6.55 8.84
CA ASN A 107 -7.42 5.20 8.39
C ASN A 107 -7.01 4.11 9.39
N GLY A 108 -6.49 4.48 10.57
CA GLY A 108 -5.90 3.51 11.49
C GLY A 108 -6.86 2.41 11.94
N LYS A 109 -8.15 2.75 12.07
CA LYS A 109 -9.21 1.80 12.47
C LYS A 109 -9.50 0.71 11.44
N ASP A 110 -9.16 0.94 10.17
CA ASP A 110 -9.36 -0.05 9.11
C ASP A 110 -8.21 -1.06 9.07
N TRP A 111 -7.06 -0.74 9.69
CA TRP A 111 -5.83 -1.53 9.63
C TRP A 111 -5.42 -2.16 10.98
N LEU A 112 -5.83 -1.59 12.12
CA LEU A 112 -5.58 -2.10 13.48
C LEU A 112 -6.76 -2.91 14.01
#